data_AF-A0A957SFR1-F1
#
_entry.id   AF-A0A957SFR1-F1
#
_cell.length_a   1.000
_cell.length_b   1.000
_cell.length_c   1.000
_cell.angle_alpha   90.00
_cell.angle_beta   90.00
_cell.angle_gamma   90.00
#
_symmetry.space_group_name_H-M   'P 1'
#
loop_
_entity.id
_entity.type
_entity.pdbx_description
1 polymer ?
#
loop_
_entity_poly.entity_id
_entity_poly.type
_entity_poly.pdbx_seq_one_letter_code
_entity_poly.pdbx_strand_id
1 'polypeptide(L)' 'MLNRRLLYATLLALCLGLAFTINQPVYASEPCNPPNVIPREVCDFDSFHGSPPRQLPNGWTEFIYYGDPT' A
#
# COMPACT_ATOMS: atom_id res chain seq x y z
N MET A 1 8.69 12.37 47.08
CA MET A 1 8.30 11.01 46.64
C MET A 1 7.51 11.13 45.35
N LEU A 2 8.06 10.65 44.25
CA LEU A 2 7.41 10.77 42.93
C LEU A 2 6.22 9.81 42.89
N ASN A 3 5.04 10.33 42.57
CA ASN A 3 3.79 9.58 42.62
C ASN A 3 3.77 8.53 41.48
N ARG A 4 3.90 7.24 41.82
CA ARG A 4 3.91 6.12 40.87
C ARG A 4 2.77 6.19 39.84
N ARG A 5 1.58 6.66 40.25
CA ARG A 5 0.42 6.84 39.36
C ARG A 5 0.67 7.90 38.28
N LEU A 6 1.34 8.99 38.64
CA LEU A 6 1.72 10.06 37.71
C LEU A 6 2.76 9.57 36.69
N LEU A 7 3.65 8.68 37.13
CA LEU A 7 4.69 8.09 36.29
C LEU A 7 4.12 7.12 35.26
N TYR A 8 3.15 6.28 35.65
CA TYR A 8 2.45 5.41 34.70
C TYR A 8 1.59 6.21 33.71
N ALA A 9 0.90 7.25 34.17
CA ALA A 9 0.08 8.09 33.29
C ALA A 9 0.93 8.82 32.23
N THR A 10 2.11 9.32 32.62
CA THR A 10 3.04 9.99 31.69
C THR A 10 3.65 9.02 30.68
N LEU A 11 4.05 7.81 31.12
CA LEU A 11 4.52 6.77 30.21
C LEU A 11 3.45 6.33 29.22
N LEU A 12 2.21 6.13 29.69
CA LEU A 12 1.09 5.78 28.83
C LEU A 12 0.82 6.87 27.78
N ALA A 13 0.78 8.13 28.20
CA ALA A 13 0.58 9.26 27.30
C ALA A 13 1.70 9.38 26.26
N LEU A 14 2.95 9.14 26.66
CA LEU A 14 4.10 9.12 25.76
C LEU A 14 3.99 7.99 24.72
N CYS A 15 3.64 6.77 25.15
CA CYS A 15 3.45 5.63 24.26
C CYS A 15 2.32 5.86 23.27
N LEU A 16 1.18 6.41 23.73
CA LEU A 16 0.08 6.78 22.82
C LEU A 16 0.51 7.86 21.83
N GLY A 17 1.21 8.90 22.29
CA GLY A 17 1.74 9.96 21.42
C GLY A 17 2.65 9.41 20.33
N LEU A 18 3.57 8.50 20.68
CA LEU A 18 4.44 7.82 19.73
C LEU A 18 3.65 6.97 18.73
N ALA A 19 2.66 6.20 19.18
CA ALA A 19 1.82 5.35 18.32
C ALA A 19 1.06 6.16 17.24
N PHE A 20 0.69 7.42 17.51
CA PHE A 20 0.08 8.28 16.49
C PHE A 20 1.07 8.74 15.41
N THR A 21 2.37 8.83 15.71
CA THR A 21 3.39 9.29 14.75
C THR A 21 3.84 8.23 13.75
N ILE A 22 3.61 6.93 14.04
CA ILE A 22 4.03 5.80 13.20
C ILE A 22 2.97 5.32 12.21
N ASN A 23 1.79 5.95 12.16
CA ASN A 23 0.73 5.61 11.18
C ASN A 23 1.02 6.20 9.80
N GLN A 24 2.14 5.82 9.19
CA GLN A 24 2.29 5.93 7.74
C GLN A 24 1.45 4.79 7.13
N PRO A 25 0.50 5.07 6.22
CA PRO A 25 -0.20 4.00 5.51
C PRO A 25 0.84 3.18 4.74
N VAL A 26 0.98 1.91 5.09
CA VAL A 26 1.73 0.94 4.27
C VAL A 26 0.83 0.57 3.11
N TYR A 27 1.08 1.16 1.95
CA TYR A 27 0.38 0.80 0.73
C TYR A 27 0.97 -0.52 0.20
N ALA A 28 0.11 -1.38 -0.36
CA ALA A 28 0.58 -2.60 -1.04
C ALA A 28 1.53 -2.29 -2.23
N SER A 29 1.51 -1.04 -2.71
CA SER A 29 2.41 -0.45 -3.71
C SER A 29 3.79 -0.03 -3.18
N GLU A 30 4.29 -0.60 -2.08
CA GLU A 30 5.67 -0.36 -1.63
C GLU A 30 6.73 -0.51 -2.75
N PRO A 31 6.64 -1.50 -3.68
CA PRO A 31 7.54 -1.61 -4.83
C PRO A 31 7.51 -0.39 -5.78
N CYS A 32 6.46 0.42 -5.67
CA CYS A 32 6.20 1.54 -6.57
C CYS A 32 6.44 2.91 -5.96
N ASN A 33 6.86 2.95 -4.70
CA ASN A 33 7.38 4.17 -4.10
C ASN A 33 8.67 4.62 -4.82
N PRO A 34 8.97 5.93 -4.85
CA PRO A 34 10.23 6.42 -5.40
C PRO A 34 11.43 5.65 -4.84
N PRO A 35 12.43 5.31 -5.68
CA PRO A 35 12.74 5.87 -6.99
C PRO A 35 12.14 5.11 -8.19
N ASN A 36 11.09 4.31 -7.99
CA ASN A 36 10.45 3.57 -9.07
C ASN A 36 9.85 4.48 -10.17
N VAL A 37 9.87 3.99 -11.42
CA VAL A 37 9.32 4.66 -12.62
C VAL A 37 7.91 4.19 -13.01
N ILE A 38 7.43 3.08 -12.43
CA ILE A 38 6.10 2.51 -12.70
C ILE A 38 5.03 3.37 -12.03
N PRO A 39 4.05 3.92 -12.78
CA PRO A 39 2.95 4.67 -12.19
C PRO A 39 2.17 3.84 -11.18
N ARG A 40 1.69 4.47 -10.11
CA ARG A 40 0.98 3.79 -9.03
C ARG A 40 -0.26 3.05 -9.54
N GLU A 41 -1.00 3.63 -10.49
CA GLU A 41 -2.17 2.99 -11.08
C GLU A 41 -1.89 1.65 -11.79
N VAL A 42 -0.66 1.45 -12.29
CA VAL A 42 -0.22 0.20 -12.94
C VAL A 42 0.21 -0.83 -11.88
N CYS A 43 0.74 -0.34 -10.77
CA CYS A 43 1.32 -1.15 -9.70
C CYS A 43 0.29 -1.73 -8.73
N ASP A 44 -0.79 -0.99 -8.48
CA ASP A 44 -1.81 -1.39 -7.53
C ASP A 44 -2.71 -2.52 -8.08
N PHE A 45 -2.71 -2.76 -9.40
CA PHE A 45 -3.60 -3.73 -10.05
C PHE A 45 -5.11 -3.51 -9.75
N ASP A 46 -5.49 -2.30 -9.33
CA ASP A 46 -6.86 -1.98 -8.93
C ASP A 46 -7.76 -1.56 -10.10
N SER A 47 -7.16 -1.35 -11.28
CA SER A 47 -7.85 -0.85 -12.46
C SER A 47 -7.59 -1.71 -13.69
N PHE A 48 -8.67 -2.05 -14.39
CA PHE A 48 -8.68 -2.99 -15.50
C PHE A 48 -9.39 -2.40 -16.71
N HIS A 49 -8.99 -2.84 -17.90
CA HIS A 49 -9.66 -2.55 -19.16
C HIS A 49 -9.98 -3.84 -19.93
N GLY A 50 -10.83 -3.72 -20.96
CA GLY A 50 -11.36 -4.86 -21.72
C GLY A 50 -12.64 -5.44 -21.11
N SER A 51 -13.06 -6.57 -21.66
CA SER A 51 -14.30 -7.26 -21.26
C SER A 51 -13.98 -8.61 -20.62
N PRO A 52 -14.73 -9.04 -19.58
CA PRO A 52 -14.60 -10.38 -19.02
C PRO A 52 -14.73 -11.47 -20.12
N PRO A 53 -13.99 -12.59 -20.02
CA PRO A 53 -13.03 -12.95 -18.96
C PRO A 53 -11.60 -12.43 -19.19
N ARG A 54 -11.36 -11.68 -20.27
CA ARG A 54 -10.03 -11.24 -20.72
C ARG A 54 -9.79 -9.76 -20.38
N GLN A 55 -9.95 -9.41 -19.11
CA GLN A 55 -9.61 -8.07 -18.64
C GLN A 55 -8.13 -8.00 -18.31
N LEU A 56 -7.49 -6.88 -18.62
CA LEU A 56 -6.08 -6.63 -18.37
C LEU A 56 -5.92 -5.47 -17.40
N PRO A 57 -4.94 -5.53 -16.47
CA PRO A 57 -4.59 -4.38 -15.66
C PRO A 57 -4.16 -3.21 -16.54
N ASN A 58 -4.43 -1.98 -16.11
CA ASN A 58 -4.00 -0.80 -16.85
C ASN A 58 -2.47 -0.72 -16.93
N GLY A 59 -1.96 -0.33 -18.10
CA GLY A 59 -0.52 -0.28 -18.38
C GLY A 59 0.12 -1.61 -18.79
N TRP A 60 -0.64 -2.70 -18.82
CA TRP A 60 -0.17 -4.01 -19.29
C TRP A 60 -0.47 -4.20 -20.79
N THR A 61 0.40 -4.93 -21.47
CA THR A 61 0.19 -5.38 -22.85
C THR A 61 -0.01 -6.88 -22.86
N GLU A 62 -1.03 -7.35 -23.54
CA GLU A 62 -1.24 -8.78 -23.74
C GLU A 62 -0.10 -9.40 -24.55
N PHE A 63 0.24 -10.65 -24.23
CA PHE A 63 1.07 -11.48 -25.08
C PHE A 63 0.47 -12.87 -25.14
N ILE A 64 0.46 -13.45 -26.34
CA ILE A 64 -0.14 -14.75 -26.60
C ILE A 64 1.00 -15.74 -26.73
N TYR A 65 1.09 -16.66 -25.78
CA TYR A 65 2.10 -17.72 -25.82
C TYR A 65 1.70 -18.84 -26.80
N TYR A 66 0.40 -19.14 -26.91
CA TYR A 66 -0.17 -20.13 -27.83
C TYR A 66 -1.69 -19.92 -27.95
N GLY A 67 -2.27 -20.13 -29.14
CA GLY A 67 -3.71 -19.97 -29.40
C GLY A 67 -4.06 -18.73 -30.25
N ASP A 68 -5.31 -18.26 -30.16
CA ASP A 68 -5.87 -17.13 -30.91
C ASP A 68 -6.41 -16.05 -29.93
N PRO A 69 -6.17 -14.74 -30.17
CA PRO A 69 -6.77 -13.65 -29.38
C PRO A 69 -8.30 -13.50 -29.54
N THR A 70 -8.88 -14.11 -30.58
CA THR A 70 -10.29 -13.96 -30.94
C THR A 70 -11.17 -15.04 -30.33
#